data_AF-E8UAJ7-F1
#
_entry.id   AF-E8UAJ7-F1
#
_cell.length_a   1.000
_cell.length_b   1.000
_cell.length_c   1.000
_cell.angle_alpha   90.00
_cell.angle_beta   90.00
_cell.angle_gamma   90.00
#
_symmetry.space_group_name_H-M   'P 1'
#
loop_
_entity.id
_entity.type
_entity.pdbx_description
1 polymer ?
#
loop_
_entity_poly.entity_id
_entity_poly.type
_entity_poly.pdbx_seq_one_letter_code
_entity_poly.pdbx_strand_id
1 'polypeptide(L)' 'MTQQDTSIVGVCEAQDCRFNQERRCHAGQIEVSFSGTQAACMTYSPSGDAQGTGEQPQQRQ' A
#
# COMPACT_ATOMS: atom_id res chain seq x y z
N MET A 1 -9.19 -21.55 -16.00
CA MET A 1 -8.89 -21.45 -14.56
C MET A 1 -8.97 -19.96 -14.20
N THR A 2 -10.11 -19.49 -13.70
CA THR A 2 -10.28 -18.09 -13.32
C THR A 2 -9.60 -17.88 -11.98
N GLN A 3 -8.45 -17.21 -11.98
CA GLN A 3 -7.79 -16.78 -10.74
C GLN A 3 -8.79 -15.89 -10.00
N GLN A 4 -9.29 -16.35 -8.86
CA GLN A 4 -10.18 -15.55 -8.03
C GLN A 4 -9.33 -14.42 -7.47
N ASP A 5 -9.42 -13.26 -8.10
CA ASP A 5 -8.78 -12.04 -7.65
C ASP A 5 -9.50 -11.59 -6.37
N THR A 6 -8.94 -12.00 -5.22
CA THR A 6 -9.46 -11.64 -3.89
C THR A 6 -8.97 -10.26 -3.45
N SER A 7 -8.38 -9.46 -4.34
CA SER A 7 -7.92 -8.14 -3.96
C SER A 7 -9.12 -7.20 -3.81
N ILE A 8 -9.31 -6.70 -2.59
CA ILE A 8 -10.27 -5.62 -2.32
C ILE A 8 -9.75 -4.24 -2.78
N VAL A 9 -8.48 -4.15 -3.20
CA VAL A 9 -7.83 -2.90 -3.61
C VAL A 9 -7.59 -2.93 -5.12
N GLY A 10 -8.45 -2.23 -5.87
CA GLY A 10 -8.39 -2.19 -7.33
C GLY A 10 -7.21 -1.41 -7.92
N VAL A 11 -6.59 -0.50 -7.15
CA VAL A 11 -5.42 0.29 -7.56
C VAL A 11 -4.54 0.57 -6.35
N CYS A 12 -3.37 -0.07 -6.29
CA CYS A 12 -2.35 0.13 -5.26
C CYS A 12 -1.10 0.78 -5.86
N GLU A 13 -0.82 2.03 -5.47
CA GLU A 13 0.34 2.80 -5.96
C GLU A 13 1.67 2.42 -5.29
N ALA A 14 1.60 1.68 -4.18
CA ALA A 14 2.77 1.21 -3.45
C ALA A 14 3.43 0.03 -4.20
N GLN A 15 4.15 0.33 -5.28
CA GLN A 15 4.77 -0.65 -6.18
C GLN A 15 5.81 -1.53 -5.47
N ASP A 16 6.45 -1.01 -4.41
CA ASP A 16 7.44 -1.74 -3.63
C ASP A 16 6.81 -2.64 -2.56
N CYS A 17 5.48 -2.64 -2.42
CA CYS A 17 4.77 -3.47 -1.44
C CYS A 17 4.77 -4.94 -1.87
N ARG A 18 5.19 -5.84 -0.98
CA ARG A 18 5.26 -7.30 -1.21
C ARG A 18 3.93 -7.95 -1.56
N PHE A 19 2.82 -7.33 -1.14
CA PHE A 19 1.47 -7.80 -1.43
C PHE A 19 0.91 -7.25 -2.74
N ASN A 20 1.59 -6.28 -3.35
CA ASN A 20 1.14 -5.65 -4.58
C ASN A 20 1.59 -6.50 -5.78
N GLN A 21 0.61 -7.13 -6.45
CA GLN A 21 0.82 -7.83 -7.71
C GLN A 21 -0.04 -7.12 -8.75
N GLU A 22 0.57 -6.69 -9.86
CA GLU A 22 -0.17 -6.04 -10.96
C GLU A 22 -0.99 -4.79 -10.54
N ARG A 23 -0.49 -4.01 -9.56
CA ARG A 23 -1.20 -2.85 -8.96
C ARG A 23 -2.44 -3.22 -8.15
N ARG A 24 -2.56 -4.48 -7.73
CA ARG A 24 -3.62 -4.97 -6.84
C ARG A 24 -3.00 -5.53 -5.58
N CYS A 25 -3.51 -5.11 -4.42
CA CYS A 25 -2.99 -5.58 -3.13
C CYS A 25 -3.69 -6.87 -2.72
N HIS A 26 -2.96 -7.98 -2.64
CA HIS A 26 -3.49 -9.30 -2.29
C HIS A 26 -3.26 -9.67 -0.82
N ALA A 27 -3.05 -8.68 0.05
CA ALA A 27 -2.96 -8.92 1.47
C ALA A 27 -4.28 -9.52 2.00
N GLY A 28 -4.21 -10.54 2.85
CA GLY A 28 -5.40 -11.20 3.41
C GLY A 28 -6.27 -10.29 4.28
N GLN A 29 -5.70 -9.19 4.77
CA GLN A 29 -6.37 -8.14 5.51
C GLN A 29 -5.74 -6.79 5.14
N ILE A 30 -6.53 -5.72 5.09
CA ILE A 30 -6.05 -4.34 4.92
C ILE A 30 -6.42 -3.54 6.17
N GLU A 31 -5.42 -2.93 6.80
CA GLU A 31 -5.57 -2.00 7.90
C GLU A 31 -5.15 -0.60 7.45
N VAL A 32 -6.04 0.37 7.66
CA VAL A 32 -5.81 1.78 7.32
C VAL A 32 -5.96 2.60 8.59
N SER A 33 -4.95 3.40 8.89
CA SER A 33 -5.02 4.40 9.95
C SER A 33 -5.26 5.78 9.34
N PHE A 34 -5.88 6.67 10.11
CA PHE A 34 -6.12 8.05 9.71
C PHE A 34 -5.42 9.00 10.68
N SER A 35 -4.68 9.95 10.13
CA SER A 35 -4.06 11.06 10.87
C SER A 35 -4.55 12.37 10.27
N GLY A 36 -5.56 12.97 10.91
CA GLY A 36 -6.26 14.15 10.36
C GLY A 36 -6.94 13.81 9.02
N THR A 37 -6.49 14.47 7.95
CA THR A 37 -6.98 14.26 6.58
C THR A 37 -6.15 13.24 5.78
N GLN A 38 -5.12 12.64 6.39
CA GLN A 38 -4.23 11.69 5.74
C GLN A 38 -4.61 10.26 6.14
N ALA A 39 -4.67 9.36 5.15
CA ALA A 39 -4.84 7.92 5.37
C ALA A 39 -3.51 7.21 5.12
N ALA A 40 -3.11 6.32 6.03
CA ALA A 40 -1.91 5.51 5.91
C ALA A 40 -2.27 4.02 5.91
N CYS A 41 -1.73 3.27 4.95
CA CYS A 41 -1.89 1.82 4.88
C CYS A 41 -0.93 1.16 5.88
N MET A 42 -1.45 0.65 7.00
CA MET A 42 -0.66 -0.02 8.03
C MET A 42 -0.22 -1.43 7.63
N THR A 43 -0.89 -2.00 6.62
CA THR A 43 -0.52 -3.30 6.01
C THR A 43 0.66 -3.19 5.04
N TYR A 44 1.09 -1.98 4.69
CA TYR A 44 2.20 -1.79 3.75
C TYR A 44 3.46 -2.53 4.22
N SER A 45 4.01 -3.39 3.36
CA SER A 45 5.22 -4.17 3.65
C SER A 45 6.18 -4.05 2.47
N PRO A 46 7.30 -3.30 2.61
CA PRO A 46 8.24 -3.12 1.51
C PRO A 46 9.07 -4.37 1.21
N SER A 47 9.43 -4.55 -0.07
CA SER A 47 10.12 -5.74 -0.58
C SER A 47 11.64 -5.75 -0.37
N GLY A 48 12.25 -4.58 -0.12
CA GLY A 48 13.67 -4.40 0.15
C GLY A 48 13.98 -2.91 0.35
N ASP A 49 14.97 -2.60 1.19
CA ASP A 49 15.60 -1.29 1.52
C ASP A 49 14.74 -0.01 1.44
N ALA A 50 13.41 -0.12 1.52
CA ALA A 50 12.57 1.01 1.84
C ALA A 50 12.75 1.24 3.34
N GLN A 51 13.83 1.94 3.65
CA GLN A 51 13.95 2.70 4.88
C GLN A 51 12.67 3.53 4.95
N GLY A 52 11.75 3.05 5.79
CA GLY A 52 10.44 3.62 5.93
C GLY A 52 10.59 5.02 6.49
N THR A 53 10.56 6.00 5.62
CA THR A 53 10.09 7.33 6.00
C THR A 53 8.65 7.40 5.51
N GLY A 54 7.73 7.16 6.45
CA GLY A 54 6.39 7.73 6.39
C GLY A 54 6.45 9.25 6.55
N GLU A 55 7.34 9.93 5.83
CA GLU A 55 7.45 11.37 5.81
C GLU A 55 6.76 11.89 4.56
N GLN A 56 5.64 12.56 4.85
CA GLN A 56 4.99 13.56 4.04
C GLN A 56 5.96 14.28 3.09
N PRO A 57 5.60 14.46 1.80
CA PRO A 57 6.32 15.37 0.92
C PRO A 57 6.13 16.78 1.48
N GLN A 58 7.10 17.24 2.26
CA GLN A 58 7.17 18.62 2.67
C GLN A 58 7.55 19.46 1.44
N GLN A 59 6.53 20.09 0.84
CA GLN A 59 6.56 21.38 0.15
C GLN A 59 7.35 21.44 -1.18
N ARG A 60 6.62 21.61 -2.29
CA ARG A 60 7.12 22.24 -3.52
C ARG A 60 6.51 23.64 -3.68
N GLN A 61 6.88 24.56 -2.80
CA GLN A 61 6.81 26.01 -3.05
C GLN A 61 8.22 26.49 -3.37
#